data_AF-A0A2S9Z0F0-F1
#
_entry.id   AF-A0A2S9Z0F0-F1
#
_cell.length_a   1.000
_cell.length_b   1.000
_cell.length_c   1.000
_cell.angle_alpha   90.00
_cell.angle_beta   90.00
_cell.angle_gamma   90.00
#
_symmetry.space_group_name_H-M   'P 1'
#
loop_
_entity.id
_entity.type
_entity.pdbx_description
1 polymer ?
#
loop_
_entity_poly.entity_id
_entity_poly.type
_entity_poly.pdbx_seq_one_letter_code
_entity_poly.pdbx_strand_id
1 'polypeptide(L)'
;MDDATLTQLIDATRDSRPTGDMQLAARVKPIIDHMLGDGMSVIDPEAKIWTAEVAEELRSCIEDNLDYSDTDQWTKFKEQLDGAPREVVLLAAEIVFLREHPVKDAKASTRRRHIMQVLSVLSDPPELPAIYEDCFTHSGEHGFRAGQGYYSYAYKDVVWVANFVKRYRQAVPAGTQRPDPWALQDIMQSTTPLIPKMRNMLQFLAAPEAFECIASSRLKHDIANAPLFASYLSKCHLDTNSPQGRDQALLQIRAELFKEFQNKFHFWTENIQELWRRQCHTL
;
A
#
# COMPACT_ATOMS: atom_id res chain seq x y z
N MET A 1 -8.53 -16.06 15.03
CA MET A 1 -7.91 -15.41 16.20
C MET A 1 -8.75 -14.22 16.60
N ASP A 2 -8.80 -13.87 17.89
CA ASP A 2 -9.49 -12.66 18.36
C ASP A 2 -8.58 -11.41 18.30
N ASP A 3 -9.18 -10.24 18.48
CA ASP A 3 -8.49 -8.95 18.37
C ASP A 3 -7.37 -8.80 19.42
N ALA A 4 -7.60 -9.28 20.65
CA ALA A 4 -6.62 -9.22 21.72
C ALA A 4 -5.35 -10.02 21.39
N THR A 5 -5.52 -11.23 20.83
CA THR A 5 -4.43 -12.06 20.34
C THR A 5 -3.65 -11.36 19.23
N LEU A 6 -4.37 -10.73 18.28
CA LEU A 6 -3.74 -10.01 17.17
C LEU A 6 -2.93 -8.80 17.65
N THR A 7 -3.43 -8.02 18.61
CA THR A 7 -2.68 -6.91 19.23
C THR A 7 -1.41 -7.41 19.92
N GLN A 8 -1.50 -8.50 20.70
CA GLN A 8 -0.33 -9.08 21.36
C GLN A 8 0.73 -9.56 20.35
N LEU A 9 0.30 -10.15 19.22
CA LEU A 9 1.22 -10.56 18.16
C LEU A 9 1.90 -9.37 17.46
N ILE A 10 1.17 -8.28 17.22
CA ILE A 10 1.74 -7.05 16.67
C ILE A 10 2.86 -6.52 17.60
N ASP A 11 2.61 -6.48 18.91
CA ASP A 11 3.60 -6.01 19.87
C ASP A 11 4.80 -6.96 19.97
N ALA A 12 4.56 -8.27 20.01
CA ALA A 12 5.61 -9.28 20.10
C ALA A 12 6.53 -9.33 18.87
N THR A 13 6.04 -8.90 17.71
CA THR A 13 6.79 -8.96 16.44
C THR A 13 7.44 -7.64 16.04
N ARG A 14 7.21 -6.56 16.79
CA ARG A 14 7.67 -5.21 16.46
C ARG A 14 9.18 -5.15 16.17
N ASP A 15 9.99 -5.79 17.01
CA ASP A 15 11.45 -5.79 16.89
C ASP A 15 12.00 -6.75 15.83
N SER A 16 11.16 -7.62 15.28
CA SER A 16 11.52 -8.49 14.15
C SER A 16 11.42 -7.78 12.79
N ARG A 17 10.78 -6.60 12.76
CA ARG A 17 10.51 -5.86 11.53
C ARG A 17 11.78 -5.22 10.98
N PRO A 18 12.08 -5.37 9.67
CA PRO A 18 13.18 -4.69 9.03
C PRO A 18 13.09 -3.17 9.19
N THR A 19 14.12 -2.54 9.79
CA THR A 19 14.11 -1.10 10.10
C THR A 19 13.79 -0.24 8.88
N GLY A 20 14.36 -0.59 7.73
CA GLY A 20 14.16 0.20 6.52
C GLY A 20 12.76 0.12 5.93
N ASP A 21 12.08 -1.03 6.04
CA ASP A 21 10.66 -1.14 5.64
C ASP A 21 9.79 -0.30 6.59
N MET A 22 10.06 -0.33 7.89
CA MET A 22 9.36 0.53 8.86
C MET A 22 9.58 2.02 8.57
N GLN A 23 10.81 2.40 8.19
CA GLN A 23 11.12 3.78 7.78
C GLN A 23 10.40 4.19 6.50
N LEU A 24 10.19 3.29 5.53
CA LEU A 24 9.40 3.58 4.35
C LEU A 24 7.97 4.00 4.74
N ALA A 25 7.30 3.21 5.57
CA ALA A 25 5.95 3.55 6.03
C ALA A 25 5.93 4.84 6.87
N ALA A 26 6.91 5.01 7.78
CA ALA A 26 7.00 6.19 8.63
C ALA A 26 7.16 7.51 7.83
N ARG A 27 7.92 7.50 6.73
CA ARG A 27 8.15 8.70 5.90
C ARG A 27 6.88 9.20 5.21
N VAL A 28 5.94 8.32 4.89
CA VAL A 28 4.65 8.70 4.26
C VAL A 28 3.48 8.71 5.24
N LYS A 29 3.77 8.55 6.53
CA LYS A 29 2.76 8.57 7.59
C LYS A 29 1.90 9.85 7.55
N PRO A 30 2.43 11.06 7.29
CA PRO A 30 1.60 12.26 7.17
C PRO A 30 0.51 12.13 6.09
N ILE A 31 0.86 11.60 4.91
CA ILE A 31 -0.12 11.40 3.81
C ILE A 31 -1.20 10.39 4.24
N ILE A 32 -0.78 9.28 4.86
CA ILE A 32 -1.71 8.25 5.36
C ILE A 32 -2.61 8.80 6.46
N ASP A 33 -2.07 9.61 7.37
CA ASP A 33 -2.82 10.21 8.46
C ASP A 33 -3.87 11.19 7.94
N HIS A 34 -3.56 11.99 6.92
CA HIS A 34 -4.55 12.84 6.28
C HIS A 34 -5.59 12.03 5.49
N MET A 35 -5.15 11.04 4.71
CA MET A 35 -6.04 10.14 3.95
C MET A 35 -7.09 9.48 4.84
N LEU A 36 -6.68 9.02 6.02
CA LEU A 36 -7.54 8.30 6.97
C LEU A 36 -8.06 9.20 8.10
N GLY A 37 -7.76 10.49 8.07
CA GLY A 37 -8.05 11.46 9.13
C GLY A 37 -8.78 12.68 8.61
N ASP A 38 -8.14 13.85 8.71
CA ASP A 38 -8.76 15.15 8.41
C ASP A 38 -9.08 15.38 6.93
N GLY A 39 -8.39 14.70 6.02
CA GLY A 39 -8.55 14.77 4.59
C GLY A 39 -7.70 15.81 3.86
N MET A 40 -6.75 16.45 4.53
CA MET A 40 -5.92 17.52 3.95
C MET A 40 -4.85 16.98 3.01
N SER A 41 -4.36 17.82 2.08
CA SER A 41 -3.19 17.48 1.27
C SER A 41 -1.90 17.79 2.01
N VAL A 42 -0.89 16.95 1.80
CA VAL A 42 0.49 17.26 2.19
C VAL A 42 1.12 18.20 1.17
N ILE A 43 0.83 18.02 -0.13
CA ILE A 43 1.35 18.88 -1.20
C ILE A 43 0.86 20.32 -1.04
N ASP A 44 -0.43 20.50 -0.75
CA ASP A 44 -1.07 21.81 -0.56
C ASP A 44 -1.88 21.82 0.74
N PRO A 45 -1.31 22.28 1.88
CA PRO A 45 -1.95 22.20 3.19
C PRO A 45 -3.30 22.93 3.33
N GLU A 46 -3.65 23.82 2.39
CA GLU A 46 -4.94 24.51 2.38
C GLU A 46 -6.03 23.71 1.63
N ALA A 47 -5.63 22.68 0.88
CA ALA A 47 -6.54 21.87 0.07
C ALA A 47 -7.00 20.60 0.80
N LYS A 48 -8.30 20.31 0.72
CA LYS A 48 -8.89 19.08 1.27
C LYS A 48 -9.16 18.08 0.15
N ILE A 49 -8.28 17.11 -0.02
CA ILE A 49 -8.23 16.24 -1.21
C ILE A 49 -8.73 14.82 -0.95
N TRP A 50 -8.59 14.30 0.28
CA TRP A 50 -8.96 12.92 0.60
C TRP A 50 -10.42 12.80 1.03
N THR A 51 -11.33 13.40 0.25
CA THR A 51 -12.78 13.41 0.48
C THR A 51 -13.49 12.43 -0.45
N ALA A 52 -14.74 12.10 -0.17
CA ALA A 52 -15.51 11.22 -1.04
C ALA A 52 -15.81 11.89 -2.39
N GLU A 53 -16.01 13.20 -2.37
CA GLU A 53 -16.35 14.02 -3.54
C GLU A 53 -15.18 14.12 -4.50
N VAL A 54 -14.00 14.51 -4.01
CA VAL A 54 -12.77 14.62 -4.84
C VAL A 54 -12.36 13.26 -5.37
N ALA A 55 -12.53 12.20 -4.58
CA ALA A 55 -12.24 10.83 -5.00
C ALA A 55 -13.22 10.32 -6.08
N GLU A 56 -14.51 10.70 -6.03
CA GLU A 56 -15.43 10.36 -7.12
C GLU A 56 -15.10 11.11 -8.40
N GLU A 57 -14.77 12.40 -8.30
CA GLU A 57 -14.38 13.20 -9.46
C GLU A 57 -13.12 12.62 -10.11
N LEU A 58 -12.10 12.24 -9.30
CA LEU A 58 -10.90 11.56 -9.81
C LEU A 58 -11.23 10.24 -10.52
N ARG A 59 -12.12 9.42 -9.93
CA ARG A 59 -12.58 8.17 -10.57
C ARG A 59 -13.24 8.47 -11.91
N SER A 60 -14.16 9.43 -11.94
CA SER A 60 -14.90 9.86 -13.13
C SER A 60 -13.97 10.32 -14.26
N CYS A 61 -12.99 11.20 -13.96
CA CYS A 61 -11.99 11.67 -14.92
C CYS A 61 -11.28 10.52 -15.66
N ILE A 62 -11.05 9.40 -14.98
CA ILE A 62 -10.24 8.29 -15.51
C ILE A 62 -11.11 7.18 -16.11
N GLU A 63 -12.10 6.67 -15.37
CA GLU A 63 -12.90 5.50 -15.77
C GLU A 63 -13.96 5.82 -16.81
N ASP A 64 -14.55 7.02 -16.75
CA ASP A 64 -15.63 7.38 -17.67
C ASP A 64 -15.06 7.90 -19.00
N ASN A 65 -13.77 8.27 -19.02
CA ASN A 65 -13.01 8.73 -20.18
C ASN A 65 -11.75 7.88 -20.42
N LEU A 66 -11.90 6.54 -20.48
CA LEU A 66 -10.76 5.65 -20.74
C LEU A 66 -10.11 5.95 -22.10
N ASP A 67 -8.82 6.30 -22.07
CA ASP A 67 -8.04 6.49 -23.28
C ASP A 67 -7.44 5.16 -23.80
N TYR A 68 -7.92 4.73 -24.96
CA TYR A 68 -7.48 3.52 -25.69
C TYR A 68 -6.36 3.78 -26.70
N SER A 69 -5.80 5.00 -26.77
CA SER A 69 -4.69 5.35 -27.67
C SER A 69 -3.40 4.56 -27.38
N ASP A 70 -2.40 4.64 -28.25
CA ASP A 70 -1.10 3.97 -28.02
C ASP A 70 -0.09 4.84 -27.25
N THR A 71 -0.53 5.96 -26.68
CA THR A 71 0.35 6.84 -25.89
C THR A 71 0.76 6.19 -24.57
N ASP A 72 1.86 6.66 -23.97
CA ASP A 72 2.29 6.14 -22.68
C ASP A 72 1.28 6.47 -21.57
N GLN A 73 1.17 5.60 -20.58
CA GLN A 73 0.12 5.70 -19.55
C GLN A 73 0.12 7.03 -18.77
N TRP A 74 1.26 7.71 -18.66
CA TRP A 74 1.34 8.98 -17.93
C TRP A 74 0.87 10.15 -18.78
N THR A 75 1.11 10.11 -20.09
CA THR A 75 0.52 11.07 -21.03
C THR A 75 -1.00 10.95 -21.03
N LYS A 76 -1.54 9.72 -21.11
CA LYS A 76 -2.99 9.48 -20.98
C LYS A 76 -3.55 10.04 -19.70
N PHE A 77 -2.89 9.74 -18.59
CA PHE A 77 -3.32 10.17 -17.28
C PHE A 77 -3.34 11.71 -17.15
N LYS A 78 -2.37 12.39 -17.77
CA LYS A 78 -2.35 13.85 -17.86
C LYS A 78 -3.54 14.37 -18.66
N GLU A 79 -3.82 13.80 -19.83
CA GLU A 79 -4.94 14.20 -20.70
C GLU A 79 -6.30 13.96 -20.03
N GLN A 80 -6.46 12.85 -19.32
CA GLN A 80 -7.67 12.52 -18.55
C GLN A 80 -7.95 13.49 -17.39
N LEU A 81 -6.91 14.18 -16.90
CA LEU A 81 -7.02 15.18 -15.84
C LEU A 81 -7.12 16.62 -16.38
N ASP A 82 -7.08 16.82 -17.70
CA ASP A 82 -7.15 18.17 -18.28
C ASP A 82 -8.46 18.86 -17.90
N GLY A 83 -8.36 20.08 -17.38
CA GLY A 83 -9.50 20.84 -16.86
C GLY A 83 -10.07 20.34 -15.52
N ALA A 84 -9.49 19.33 -14.89
CA ALA A 84 -9.93 18.84 -13.58
C ALA A 84 -9.69 19.89 -12.47
N PRO A 85 -10.51 19.92 -11.41
CA PRO A 85 -10.28 20.78 -10.24
C PRO A 85 -8.91 20.54 -9.60
N ARG A 86 -8.36 21.57 -8.95
CA ARG A 86 -7.03 21.51 -8.31
C ARG A 86 -6.92 20.33 -7.35
N GLU A 87 -7.93 20.13 -6.52
CA GLU A 87 -8.01 19.08 -5.52
C GLU A 87 -7.93 17.68 -6.13
N VAL A 88 -8.51 17.48 -7.32
CA VAL A 88 -8.48 16.21 -8.05
C VAL A 88 -7.08 15.90 -8.55
N VAL A 89 -6.39 16.90 -9.09
CA VAL A 89 -5.00 16.76 -9.57
C VAL A 89 -4.05 16.51 -8.39
N LEU A 90 -4.25 17.20 -7.26
CA LEU A 90 -3.48 16.99 -6.03
C LEU A 90 -3.72 15.57 -5.46
N LEU A 91 -4.97 15.11 -5.42
CA LEU A 91 -5.30 13.73 -5.02
C LEU A 91 -4.59 12.71 -5.91
N ALA A 92 -4.67 12.89 -7.23
CA ALA A 92 -3.98 12.04 -8.19
C ALA A 92 -2.47 11.99 -7.93
N ALA A 93 -1.84 13.14 -7.67
CA ALA A 93 -0.40 13.26 -7.42
C ALA A 93 0.04 12.50 -6.16
N GLU A 94 -0.70 12.63 -5.05
CA GLU A 94 -0.38 11.91 -3.82
C GLU A 94 -0.59 10.40 -3.95
N ILE A 95 -1.63 9.95 -4.66
CA ILE A 95 -1.87 8.52 -4.92
C ILE A 95 -0.73 7.93 -5.78
N VAL A 96 -0.32 8.63 -6.83
CA VAL A 96 0.78 8.23 -7.71
C VAL A 96 2.09 8.09 -6.92
N PHE A 97 2.36 9.04 -6.03
CA PHE A 97 3.51 8.96 -5.14
C PHE A 97 3.45 7.74 -4.22
N LEU A 98 2.33 7.55 -3.50
CA LEU A 98 2.17 6.41 -2.57
C LEU A 98 2.35 5.07 -3.27
N ARG A 99 1.85 4.94 -4.50
CA ARG A 99 2.00 3.72 -5.31
C ARG A 99 3.46 3.37 -5.57
N GLU A 100 4.33 4.35 -5.80
CA GLU A 100 5.72 4.10 -6.20
C GLU A 100 6.70 4.11 -5.03
N HIS A 101 6.31 4.72 -3.91
CA HIS A 101 7.14 4.88 -2.72
C HIS A 101 7.73 3.57 -2.16
N PRO A 102 6.96 2.49 -1.94
CA PRO A 102 7.49 1.22 -1.41
C PRO A 102 8.11 0.31 -2.50
N VAL A 103 8.20 0.76 -3.76
CA VAL A 103 8.81 -0.01 -4.84
C VAL A 103 10.32 0.14 -4.80
N LYS A 104 11.01 -0.94 -4.43
CA LYS A 104 12.46 -1.00 -4.19
C LYS A 104 13.32 -0.54 -5.37
N ASP A 105 12.91 -0.91 -6.59
CA ASP A 105 13.68 -0.69 -7.82
C ASP A 105 13.27 0.61 -8.55
N ALA A 106 12.34 1.39 -7.99
CA ALA A 106 11.93 2.67 -8.57
C ALA A 106 13.00 3.74 -8.31
N LYS A 107 13.46 4.41 -9.37
CA LYS A 107 14.45 5.49 -9.27
C LYS A 107 13.81 6.76 -8.70
N ALA A 108 14.57 7.49 -7.88
CA ALA A 108 14.22 8.82 -7.37
C ALA A 108 13.70 9.75 -8.48
N SER A 109 14.43 9.84 -9.58
CA SER A 109 14.08 10.68 -10.74
C SER A 109 12.80 10.22 -11.44
N THR A 110 12.51 8.93 -11.45
CA THR A 110 11.27 8.38 -12.01
C THR A 110 10.07 8.80 -11.17
N ARG A 111 10.14 8.64 -9.85
CA ARG A 111 9.07 9.03 -8.92
C ARG A 111 8.77 10.53 -9.03
N ARG A 112 9.82 11.36 -8.96
CA ARG A 112 9.70 12.81 -9.12
C ARG A 112 9.04 13.15 -10.46
N ARG A 113 9.52 12.56 -11.56
CA ARG A 113 8.99 12.83 -12.89
C ARG A 113 7.50 12.51 -12.98
N HIS A 114 7.04 11.36 -12.48
CA HIS A 114 5.63 10.99 -12.56
C HIS A 114 4.74 11.94 -11.77
N ILE A 115 5.13 12.31 -10.54
CA ILE A 115 4.37 13.28 -9.73
C ILE A 115 4.31 14.64 -10.42
N MET A 116 5.46 15.13 -10.90
CA MET A 116 5.51 16.42 -11.62
C MET A 116 4.73 16.40 -12.93
N GLN A 117 4.64 15.25 -13.62
CA GLN A 117 3.79 15.11 -14.81
C GLN A 117 2.31 15.30 -14.47
N VAL A 118 1.83 14.72 -13.35
CA VAL A 118 0.45 14.95 -12.87
C VAL A 118 0.26 16.41 -12.48
N LEU A 119 1.16 16.97 -11.67
CA LEU A 119 1.04 18.36 -11.21
C LEU A 119 1.11 19.37 -12.36
N SER A 120 1.77 19.03 -13.48
CA SER A 120 1.87 19.91 -14.66
C SER A 120 0.54 20.19 -15.37
N VAL A 121 -0.55 19.52 -14.96
CA VAL A 121 -1.92 19.85 -15.38
C VAL A 121 -2.38 21.19 -14.79
N LEU A 122 -1.86 21.55 -13.61
CA LEU A 122 -2.18 22.82 -12.97
C LEU A 122 -1.45 23.97 -13.66
N SER A 123 -2.13 25.10 -13.81
CA SER A 123 -1.53 26.35 -14.29
C SER A 123 -0.50 26.94 -13.31
N ASP A 124 -0.68 26.66 -12.03
CA ASP A 124 0.22 27.04 -10.94
C ASP A 124 0.54 25.80 -10.06
N PRO A 125 1.46 24.94 -10.53
CA PRO A 125 1.81 23.71 -9.81
C PRO A 125 2.56 24.05 -8.51
N PRO A 126 2.13 23.50 -7.36
CA PRO A 126 2.80 23.76 -6.09
C PRO A 126 4.23 23.19 -6.08
N GLU A 127 5.11 23.81 -5.30
CA GLU A 127 6.40 23.21 -4.97
C GLU A 127 6.20 21.98 -4.08
N LEU A 128 6.96 20.91 -4.34
CA LEU A 128 6.88 19.71 -3.52
C LEU A 128 7.46 19.98 -2.12
N PRO A 129 6.73 19.67 -1.03
CA PRO A 129 7.26 19.78 0.32
C PRO A 129 8.48 18.88 0.55
N ALA A 130 9.34 19.25 1.51
CA ALA A 130 10.60 18.55 1.81
C ALA A 130 10.45 17.03 2.08
N ILE A 131 9.30 16.60 2.60
CA ILE A 131 8.99 15.18 2.81
C ILE A 131 9.14 14.34 1.53
N TYR A 132 8.82 14.90 0.36
CA TYR A 132 8.94 14.20 -0.92
C TYR A 132 10.41 14.02 -1.31
N GLU A 133 11.26 15.03 -1.06
CA GLU A 133 12.70 14.93 -1.31
C GLU A 133 13.32 13.81 -0.49
N ASP A 134 13.02 13.76 0.81
CA ASP A 134 13.47 12.69 1.70
C ASP A 134 12.97 11.31 1.25
N CYS A 135 11.78 11.24 0.63
CA CYS A 135 11.22 10.03 0.06
C CYS A 135 11.81 9.66 -1.32
N PHE A 136 12.46 10.59 -2.01
CA PHE A 136 13.16 10.28 -3.25
C PHE A 136 14.54 9.70 -3.00
N THR A 137 15.17 9.98 -1.85
CA THR A 137 16.54 9.53 -1.56
C THR A 137 16.70 8.02 -1.37
N HIS A 138 15.64 7.29 -1.02
CA HIS A 138 15.75 5.86 -0.77
C HIS A 138 15.59 5.03 -2.05
N SER A 139 16.64 4.31 -2.45
CA SER A 139 16.61 3.36 -3.54
C SER A 139 17.39 2.09 -3.21
N GLY A 140 16.95 0.93 -3.69
CA GLY A 140 17.75 -0.30 -3.75
C GLY A 140 17.92 -1.13 -2.47
N GLU A 141 17.53 -0.63 -1.29
CA GLU A 141 17.72 -1.36 -0.02
C GLU A 141 16.43 -1.97 0.52
N HIS A 142 15.36 -1.19 0.60
CA HIS A 142 14.12 -1.54 1.30
C HIS A 142 12.89 -1.50 0.39
N GLY A 143 11.77 -2.06 0.85
CA GLY A 143 10.54 -2.16 0.08
C GLY A 143 10.45 -3.45 -0.74
N PHE A 144 9.40 -3.56 -1.56
CA PHE A 144 9.16 -4.74 -2.38
C PHE A 144 9.67 -4.57 -3.81
N ARG A 145 10.06 -5.69 -4.43
CA ARG A 145 10.31 -5.74 -5.88
C ARG A 145 8.98 -5.83 -6.61
N ALA A 146 8.68 -4.82 -7.41
CA ALA A 146 7.52 -4.80 -8.28
C ALA A 146 7.75 -5.73 -9.49
N GLY A 147 6.88 -6.73 -9.67
CA GLY A 147 6.86 -7.54 -10.89
C GLY A 147 6.28 -6.76 -12.07
N GLN A 148 6.38 -7.30 -13.29
CA GLN A 148 5.89 -6.64 -14.51
C GLN A 148 4.42 -6.20 -14.42
N GLY A 149 3.54 -7.05 -13.88
CA GLY A 149 2.12 -6.72 -13.68
C GLY A 149 1.84 -5.61 -12.65
N TYR A 150 2.84 -5.22 -11.83
CA TYR A 150 2.70 -4.06 -10.94
C TYR A 150 2.68 -2.76 -11.73
N TYR A 151 3.57 -2.63 -12.72
CA TYR A 151 3.70 -1.41 -13.52
C TYR A 151 2.58 -1.22 -14.54
N SER A 152 1.90 -2.32 -14.91
CA SER A 152 0.73 -2.27 -15.79
C SER A 152 -0.46 -1.60 -15.13
N TYR A 153 -1.21 -0.84 -15.94
CA TYR A 153 -2.50 -0.24 -15.58
C TYR A 153 -2.43 0.69 -14.35
N ALA A 154 -1.47 1.61 -14.29
CA ALA A 154 -1.36 2.56 -13.18
C ALA A 154 -2.66 3.34 -12.93
N TYR A 155 -3.44 3.63 -13.98
CA TYR A 155 -4.76 4.25 -13.85
C TYR A 155 -5.73 3.41 -12.99
N LYS A 156 -5.74 2.08 -13.11
CA LYS A 156 -6.58 1.20 -12.28
C LYS A 156 -6.17 1.26 -10.82
N ASP A 157 -4.87 1.41 -10.57
CA ASP A 157 -4.32 1.54 -9.23
C ASP A 157 -4.79 2.85 -8.59
N VAL A 158 -4.75 3.95 -9.35
CA VAL A 158 -5.24 5.27 -8.90
C VAL A 158 -6.74 5.20 -8.60
N VAL A 159 -7.52 4.68 -9.54
CA VAL A 159 -8.97 4.58 -9.38
C VAL A 159 -9.34 3.68 -8.20
N TRP A 160 -8.61 2.59 -7.98
CA TRP A 160 -8.86 1.74 -6.82
C TRP A 160 -8.66 2.50 -5.51
N VAL A 161 -7.60 3.31 -5.39
CA VAL A 161 -7.39 4.13 -4.18
C VAL A 161 -8.48 5.19 -4.04
N ALA A 162 -8.94 5.81 -5.13
CA ALA A 162 -10.07 6.74 -5.09
C ALA A 162 -11.36 6.05 -4.60
N ASN A 163 -11.69 4.87 -5.13
CA ASN A 163 -12.82 4.07 -4.67
C ASN A 163 -12.68 3.63 -3.20
N PHE A 164 -11.45 3.34 -2.75
CA PHE A 164 -11.18 3.07 -1.34
C PHE A 164 -11.44 4.30 -0.46
N VAL A 165 -10.97 5.48 -0.84
CA VAL A 165 -11.20 6.72 -0.09
C VAL A 165 -12.69 6.99 0.06
N LYS A 166 -13.47 6.90 -1.03
CA LYS A 166 -14.94 7.03 -0.98
C LYS A 166 -15.56 6.08 0.05
N ARG A 167 -15.19 4.81 -0.05
CA ARG A 167 -15.76 3.76 0.81
C ARG A 167 -15.33 3.92 2.27
N TYR A 168 -14.09 4.33 2.50
CA TYR A 168 -13.59 4.65 3.84
C TYR A 168 -14.38 5.81 4.45
N ARG A 169 -14.61 6.90 3.72
CA ARG A 169 -15.39 8.05 4.20
C ARG A 169 -16.86 7.72 4.48
N GLN A 170 -17.42 6.73 3.79
CA GLN A 170 -18.76 6.21 4.08
C GLN A 170 -18.79 5.31 5.32
N ALA A 171 -17.75 4.51 5.53
CA ALA A 171 -17.67 3.55 6.64
C ALA A 171 -17.20 4.19 7.96
N VAL A 172 -16.37 5.23 7.88
CA VAL A 172 -15.69 5.86 9.02
C VAL A 172 -15.99 7.37 9.02
N PRO A 173 -16.97 7.82 9.82
CA PRO A 173 -17.33 9.23 9.90
C PRO A 173 -16.17 10.12 10.33
N ALA A 174 -16.19 11.39 9.90
CA ALA A 174 -15.17 12.35 10.33
C ALA A 174 -15.15 12.50 11.86
N GLY A 175 -13.95 12.52 12.45
CA GLY A 175 -13.75 12.67 13.90
C GLY A 175 -13.87 11.38 14.71
N THR A 176 -14.14 10.22 14.10
CA THR A 176 -14.05 8.94 14.80
C THR A 176 -12.61 8.46 14.92
N GLN A 177 -12.32 7.63 15.92
CA GLN A 177 -11.04 6.95 16.04
C GLN A 177 -10.78 6.10 14.79
N ARG A 178 -9.55 6.17 14.27
CA ARG A 178 -9.12 5.35 13.14
C ARG A 178 -9.34 3.86 13.46
N PRO A 179 -9.94 3.08 12.54
CA PRO A 179 -10.13 1.65 12.73
C PRO A 179 -8.79 0.95 12.94
N ASP A 180 -8.82 -0.18 13.64
CA ASP A 180 -7.66 -1.06 13.74
C ASP A 180 -7.24 -1.59 12.35
N PRO A 181 -6.03 -2.17 12.23
CA PRO A 181 -5.51 -2.63 10.94
C PRO A 181 -6.41 -3.64 10.21
N TRP A 182 -7.13 -4.50 10.95
CA TRP A 182 -7.94 -5.58 10.39
C TRP A 182 -9.30 -5.06 9.90
N ALA A 183 -9.95 -4.20 10.69
CA ALA A 183 -11.15 -3.50 10.26
C ALA A 183 -10.87 -2.58 9.05
N LEU A 184 -9.71 -1.92 9.00
CA LEU A 184 -9.27 -1.18 7.83
C LEU A 184 -9.11 -2.09 6.60
N GLN A 185 -8.53 -3.28 6.78
CA GLN A 185 -8.39 -4.25 5.71
C GLN A 185 -9.75 -4.71 5.16
N ASP A 186 -10.77 -4.87 6.01
CA ASP A 186 -12.12 -5.25 5.57
C ASP A 186 -12.79 -4.17 4.71
N ILE A 187 -12.58 -2.90 5.05
CA ILE A 187 -13.00 -1.77 4.19
C ILE A 187 -12.29 -1.87 2.83
N MET A 188 -10.97 -2.05 2.81
CA MET A 188 -10.22 -2.15 1.55
C MET A 188 -10.59 -3.41 0.74
N GLN A 189 -10.91 -4.53 1.38
CA GLN A 189 -11.34 -5.76 0.72
C GLN A 189 -12.69 -5.62 0.05
N SER A 190 -13.57 -4.80 0.60
CA SER A 190 -14.90 -4.56 0.04
C SER A 190 -14.92 -3.46 -1.04
N THR A 191 -13.79 -2.79 -1.31
CA THR A 191 -13.61 -1.89 -2.44
C THR A 191 -13.55 -2.66 -3.77
N THR A 192 -14.47 -2.33 -4.68
CA THR A 192 -14.63 -2.99 -5.99
C THR A 192 -14.30 -2.01 -7.13
N PRO A 193 -13.63 -2.45 -8.22
CA PRO A 193 -13.01 -3.77 -8.41
C PRO A 193 -11.79 -3.93 -7.51
N LEU A 194 -11.61 -5.09 -6.87
CA LEU A 194 -10.47 -5.31 -5.98
C LEU A 194 -9.16 -5.35 -6.77
N ILE A 195 -8.18 -4.53 -6.37
CA ILE A 195 -6.80 -4.56 -6.88
C ILE A 195 -5.86 -5.04 -5.75
N PRO A 196 -5.57 -6.36 -5.64
CA PRO A 196 -4.89 -6.90 -4.47
C PRO A 196 -3.49 -6.33 -4.24
N LYS A 197 -2.75 -6.00 -5.31
CA LYS A 197 -1.42 -5.39 -5.20
C LYS A 197 -1.46 -4.03 -4.51
N MET A 198 -2.47 -3.22 -4.83
CA MET A 198 -2.65 -1.88 -4.26
C MET A 198 -3.16 -1.97 -2.84
N ARG A 199 -4.11 -2.88 -2.56
CA ARG A 199 -4.54 -3.17 -1.20
C ARG A 199 -3.37 -3.56 -0.30
N ASN A 200 -2.59 -4.56 -0.71
CA ASN A 200 -1.47 -5.08 0.07
C ASN A 200 -0.38 -4.01 0.30
N MET A 201 -0.14 -3.16 -0.69
CA MET A 201 0.79 -2.04 -0.57
C MET A 201 0.26 -0.97 0.41
N LEU A 202 -0.98 -0.54 0.24
CA LEU A 202 -1.56 0.54 1.03
C LEU A 202 -1.78 0.12 2.50
N GLN A 203 -2.22 -1.12 2.76
CA GLN A 203 -2.35 -1.62 4.13
C GLN A 203 -0.99 -1.68 4.85
N PHE A 204 0.10 -2.01 4.15
CA PHE A 204 1.45 -1.98 4.71
C PHE A 204 1.88 -0.55 5.08
N LEU A 205 1.68 0.42 4.17
CA LEU A 205 1.97 1.83 4.49
C LEU A 205 1.11 2.33 5.66
N ALA A 206 -0.12 1.83 5.76
CA ALA A 206 -1.07 2.23 6.79
C ALA A 206 -0.78 1.62 8.16
N ALA A 207 -0.36 0.36 8.23
CA ALA A 207 -0.11 -0.38 9.47
C ALA A 207 1.06 -1.37 9.29
N PRO A 208 2.31 -0.87 9.20
CA PRO A 208 3.49 -1.67 8.89
C PRO A 208 3.85 -2.70 9.98
N GLU A 209 3.35 -2.53 11.20
CA GLU A 209 3.52 -3.47 12.30
C GLU A 209 2.62 -4.70 12.14
N ALA A 210 1.46 -4.55 11.49
CA ALA A 210 0.50 -5.63 11.25
C ALA A 210 0.77 -6.37 9.94
N PHE A 211 1.15 -5.64 8.88
CA PHE A 211 1.24 -6.20 7.53
C PHE A 211 2.67 -6.25 6.99
N GLU A 212 2.98 -7.29 6.22
CA GLU A 212 4.28 -7.40 5.53
C GLU A 212 4.41 -6.44 4.36
N CYS A 213 5.64 -5.97 4.09
CA CYS A 213 6.01 -5.23 2.88
C CYS A 213 6.01 -6.17 1.64
N ILE A 214 4.84 -6.69 1.29
CA ILE A 214 4.64 -7.66 0.20
C ILE A 214 3.39 -7.25 -0.58
N ALA A 215 3.57 -6.76 -1.81
CA ALA A 215 2.43 -6.43 -2.68
C ALA A 215 1.76 -7.68 -3.28
N SER A 216 2.50 -8.77 -3.49
CA SER A 216 2.00 -9.96 -4.20
C SER A 216 1.12 -10.85 -3.31
N SER A 217 -0.17 -10.97 -3.66
CA SER A 217 -1.08 -11.92 -3.01
C SER A 217 -0.65 -13.38 -3.17
N ARG A 218 -0.03 -13.71 -4.32
CA ARG A 218 0.52 -15.06 -4.55
C ARG A 218 1.65 -15.36 -3.59
N LEU A 219 2.56 -14.40 -3.39
CA LEU A 219 3.67 -14.57 -2.45
C LEU A 219 3.18 -14.69 -1.00
N LYS A 220 2.21 -13.86 -0.58
CA LYS A 220 1.56 -14.00 0.73
C LYS A 220 0.93 -15.38 0.91
N HIS A 221 0.24 -15.89 -0.12
CA HIS A 221 -0.34 -17.23 -0.11
C HIS A 221 0.73 -18.32 0.02
N ASP A 222 1.83 -18.24 -0.74
CA ASP A 222 2.88 -19.27 -0.71
C ASP A 222 3.58 -19.36 0.63
N ILE A 223 3.85 -18.22 1.26
CA ILE A 223 4.40 -18.18 2.61
C ILE A 223 3.38 -18.73 3.61
N ALA A 224 2.13 -18.26 3.59
CA ALA A 224 1.10 -18.68 4.54
C ALA A 224 0.76 -20.18 4.47
N ASN A 225 0.96 -20.81 3.30
CA ASN A 225 0.67 -22.23 3.08
C ASN A 225 1.93 -23.10 2.95
N ALA A 226 3.10 -22.58 3.33
CA ALA A 226 4.33 -23.36 3.34
C ALA A 226 4.22 -24.51 4.35
N PRO A 227 4.47 -25.77 3.97
CA PRO A 227 4.30 -26.92 4.87
C PRO A 227 5.15 -26.84 6.13
N LEU A 228 6.34 -26.24 6.06
CA LEU A 228 7.22 -26.03 7.22
C LEU A 228 6.64 -25.06 8.26
N PHE A 229 5.64 -24.26 7.91
CA PHE A 229 4.94 -23.35 8.82
C PHE A 229 3.60 -23.90 9.34
N ALA A 230 3.20 -25.11 8.93
CA ALA A 230 1.93 -25.69 9.36
C ALA A 230 1.85 -25.85 10.90
N SER A 231 2.96 -26.17 11.56
CA SER A 231 3.03 -26.28 13.02
C SER A 231 2.80 -24.93 13.71
N TYR A 232 3.32 -23.84 13.15
CA TYR A 232 3.16 -22.47 13.67
C TYR A 232 1.70 -21.99 13.65
N LEU A 233 0.91 -22.49 12.70
CA LEU A 233 -0.48 -22.09 12.49
C LEU A 233 -1.52 -23.04 13.11
N SER A 234 -1.09 -24.22 13.56
CA SER A 234 -1.96 -25.32 14.02
C SER A 234 -2.99 -24.94 15.08
N LYS A 235 -2.73 -23.90 15.88
CA LYS A 235 -3.60 -23.43 16.98
C LYS A 235 -4.46 -22.21 16.62
N CYS A 236 -4.27 -21.61 15.45
CA CYS A 236 -4.82 -20.28 15.14
C CYS A 236 -6.16 -20.32 14.38
N HIS A 237 -6.57 -21.50 13.87
CA HIS A 237 -7.79 -21.71 13.08
C HIS A 237 -8.04 -20.62 12.03
N LEU A 238 -7.02 -20.32 11.21
CA LEU A 238 -7.06 -19.25 10.21
C LEU A 238 -7.49 -19.79 8.85
N ASP A 239 -8.34 -19.06 8.13
CA ASP A 239 -8.61 -19.32 6.72
C ASP A 239 -7.53 -18.66 5.84
N THR A 240 -6.48 -19.40 5.52
CA THR A 240 -5.39 -18.96 4.63
C THR A 240 -5.82 -18.84 3.15
N ASN A 241 -7.09 -19.12 2.81
CA ASN A 241 -7.65 -18.79 1.51
C ASN A 241 -8.21 -17.36 1.46
N SER A 242 -8.61 -16.82 2.60
CA SER A 242 -9.02 -15.41 2.72
C SER A 242 -7.79 -14.48 2.72
N PRO A 243 -7.90 -13.25 2.20
CA PRO A 243 -6.82 -12.29 2.30
C PRO A 243 -6.42 -11.92 3.73
N GLN A 244 -7.41 -11.69 4.59
CA GLN A 244 -7.18 -11.36 6.00
C GLN A 244 -6.51 -12.51 6.75
N GLY A 245 -6.99 -13.75 6.56
CA GLY A 245 -6.39 -14.93 7.18
C GLY A 245 -4.95 -15.20 6.71
N ARG A 246 -4.60 -14.86 5.47
CA ARG A 246 -3.19 -14.89 5.00
C ARG A 246 -2.31 -13.89 5.73
N ASP A 247 -2.79 -12.66 5.93
CA ASP A 247 -2.02 -11.63 6.64
C ASP A 247 -1.89 -11.93 8.13
N GLN A 248 -2.95 -12.46 8.75
CA GLN A 248 -2.90 -12.97 10.12
C GLN A 248 -1.94 -14.16 10.26
N ALA A 249 -1.91 -15.07 9.27
CA ALA A 249 -0.97 -16.18 9.24
C ALA A 249 0.48 -15.69 9.12
N LEU A 250 0.74 -14.70 8.25
CA LEU A 250 2.07 -14.08 8.13
C LEU A 250 2.55 -13.47 9.45
N LEU A 251 1.66 -12.76 10.16
CA LEU A 251 1.96 -12.18 11.47
C LEU A 251 2.30 -13.27 12.50
N GLN A 252 1.51 -14.35 12.55
CA GLN A 252 1.76 -15.49 13.43
C GLN A 252 3.08 -16.20 13.10
N ILE A 253 3.34 -16.47 11.82
CA ILE A 253 4.60 -17.08 11.36
C ILE A 253 5.78 -16.20 11.75
N ARG A 254 5.68 -14.88 11.58
CA ARG A 254 6.71 -13.94 12.01
C ARG A 254 6.95 -14.02 13.52
N ALA A 255 5.90 -14.13 14.32
CA ALA A 255 6.02 -14.26 15.78
C ALA A 255 6.77 -15.54 16.17
N GLU A 256 6.46 -16.68 15.56
CA GLU A 256 7.18 -17.93 15.84
C GLU A 256 8.64 -17.88 15.36
N LEU A 257 8.88 -17.41 14.13
CA LEU A 257 10.24 -17.24 13.62
C LEU A 257 11.06 -16.27 14.49
N PHE A 258 10.46 -15.20 15.02
CA PHE A 258 11.21 -14.26 15.85
C PHE A 258 11.69 -14.87 17.17
N LYS A 259 10.94 -15.82 17.74
CA LYS A 259 11.39 -16.57 18.93
C LYS A 259 12.67 -17.36 18.66
N GLU A 260 12.81 -17.88 17.43
CA GLU A 260 13.96 -18.69 17.01
C GLU A 260 15.15 -17.83 16.54
N PHE A 261 14.90 -16.84 15.68
CA PHE A 261 15.96 -16.06 15.02
C PHE A 261 16.43 -14.85 15.83
N GLN A 262 15.58 -14.30 16.71
CA GLN A 262 15.83 -13.14 17.58
C GLN A 262 16.48 -11.92 16.88
N ASN A 263 16.22 -11.77 15.58
CA ASN A 263 16.78 -10.72 14.74
C ASN A 263 15.70 -10.13 13.83
N LYS A 264 16.00 -8.97 13.24
CA LYS A 264 15.18 -8.39 12.18
C LYS A 264 15.30 -9.20 10.91
N PHE A 265 14.19 -9.51 10.26
CA PHE A 265 14.22 -10.30 9.04
C PHE A 265 13.09 -9.98 8.07
N HIS A 266 13.37 -10.23 6.79
CA HIS A 266 12.36 -10.34 5.76
C HIS A 266 12.06 -11.81 5.49
N PHE A 267 10.88 -12.10 4.93
CA PHE A 267 10.58 -13.46 4.45
C PHE A 267 11.51 -13.90 3.29
N TRP A 268 12.27 -12.99 2.68
CA TRP A 268 13.29 -13.29 1.67
C TRP A 268 14.72 -13.31 2.22
N THR A 269 14.92 -13.18 3.54
CA THR A 269 16.22 -13.49 4.16
C THR A 269 16.56 -14.94 3.87
N GLU A 270 17.78 -15.24 3.37
CA GLU A 270 18.18 -16.53 2.80
C GLU A 270 17.66 -17.75 3.60
N ASN A 271 18.02 -17.86 4.89
CA ASN A 271 17.62 -18.99 5.74
C ASN A 271 16.10 -19.10 5.97
N ILE A 272 15.36 -17.99 5.92
CA ILE A 272 13.89 -17.97 6.07
C ILE A 272 13.22 -18.26 4.74
N GLN A 273 13.77 -17.73 3.65
CA GLN A 273 13.29 -17.96 2.31
C GLN A 273 13.28 -19.44 1.96
N GLU A 274 14.33 -20.16 2.37
CA GLU A 274 14.43 -21.59 2.18
C GLU A 274 13.29 -22.37 2.84
N LEU A 275 12.76 -21.90 3.98
CA LEU A 275 11.68 -22.58 4.71
C LEU A 275 10.37 -22.62 3.91
N TRP A 276 10.09 -21.63 3.09
CA TRP A 276 8.85 -21.59 2.30
C TRP A 276 9.06 -21.78 0.79
N ARG A 277 10.29 -21.64 0.27
CA ARG A 277 10.58 -21.90 -1.15
C ARG A 277 10.88 -23.35 -1.49
N ARG A 278 11.47 -24.13 -0.58
CA ARG A 278 12.06 -25.46 -0.90
C ARG A 278 11.07 -26.51 -1.41
N GLN A 279 9.78 -26.22 -1.52
CA GLN A 279 8.77 -27.19 -1.98
C GLN A 279 7.87 -26.72 -3.14
N CYS A 280 8.12 -25.54 -3.74
CA CYS A 280 7.46 -25.18 -5.02
C CYS A 280 8.05 -25.91 -6.25
N HIS A 281 9.06 -26.77 -6.06
CA HIS A 281 9.72 -27.56 -7.11
C HIS A 281 9.41 -29.07 -7.04
N THR A 282 8.51 -29.51 -6.17
CA THR A 282 8.01 -30.88 -6.20
C THR A 282 6.63 -30.85 -6.87
N LEU A 283 6.65 -31.20 -8.16
CA LEU A 283 5.49 -31.43 -9.02
C LEU A 283 4.44 -32.33 -8.38
#